data_AF-A0A7J4K7L4-F1
#
_entry.id   AF-A0A7J4K7L4-F1
#
_cell.length_a   1.000
_cell.length_b   1.000
_cell.length_c   1.000
_cell.angle_alpha   90.00
_cell.angle_beta   90.00
_cell.angle_gamma   90.00
#
_symmetry.space_group_name_H-M   'P 1'
#
loop_
_entity.id
_entity.type
_entity.pdbx_description
1 polymer ?
#
loop_
_entity_poly.entity_id
_entity_poly.type
_entity_poly.pdbx_seq_one_letter_code
_entity_poly.pdbx_strand_id
1 'polypeptide(L)' 'MPNVKMILSPSAYKEFKMIMKKAGFSDEDSFVKYCVLKVGKPFVPKSQQPDVAREIAALKKCATKE' A
#
# COMPACT_ATOMS: atom_id res chain seq x y z
N MET A 1 -10.93 8.78 15.23
CA MET A 1 -9.80 7.89 14.92
C MET A 1 -8.53 8.72 15.00
N PRO A 2 -7.49 8.30 15.73
CA PRO A 2 -6.22 9.02 15.72
C PRO A 2 -5.61 8.93 14.32
N ASN A 3 -5.32 10.08 13.71
CA ASN A 3 -4.61 10.16 12.43
C ASN A 3 -3.13 9.87 12.69
N VAL A 4 -2.67 8.67 12.33
CA VAL A 4 -1.25 8.31 12.38
C VAL A 4 -0.52 9.10 11.30
N LYS A 5 0.34 10.04 11.69
CA LYS A 5 1.19 10.78 10.75
C LYS A 5 2.51 10.03 10.55
N MET A 6 2.78 9.61 9.32
CA MET A 6 4.09 9.06 8.95
C MET A 6 5.08 10.21 8.81
N ILE A 7 6.20 10.14 9.54
CA ILE A 7 7.28 11.14 9.47
C ILE A 7 8.48 10.46 8.82
N LEU A 8 8.92 10.99 7.68
CA LEU A 8 10.08 10.49 6.93
C LEU A 8 11.11 11.60 6.78
N SER A 9 12.39 11.22 6.67
CA SER A 9 13.43 12.16 6.23
C SER A 9 13.15 12.61 4.78
N PRO A 10 13.68 13.77 4.34
CA PRO A 10 13.46 14.25 2.98
C PRO A 10 13.89 13.25 1.89
N SER A 11 15.02 12.55 2.10
CA SER A 11 15.52 11.52 1.19
C SER A 11 14.56 10.32 1.12
N ALA A 12 14.13 9.82 2.28
CA ALA A 12 13.19 8.70 2.35
C ALA A 12 11.83 9.05 1.74
N TYR A 13 11.35 10.28 1.95
CA TYR A 13 10.11 10.76 1.33
C TYR A 13 10.22 10.82 -0.20
N LYS A 14 11.36 11.29 -0.74
CA LYS A 14 11.60 11.31 -2.19
C LYS A 14 11.60 9.90 -2.79
N GLU A 15 12.27 8.95 -2.14
CA GLU A 15 12.24 7.54 -2.55
C GLU A 15 10.84 6.96 -2.49
N PHE A 16 10.12 7.21 -1.39
CA PHE A 16 8.74 6.79 -1.20
C PHE A 16 7.83 7.27 -2.35
N LYS A 17 7.86 8.56 -2.70
CA LYS A 17 7.06 9.12 -3.81
C LYS A 17 7.44 8.52 -5.16
N MET A 18 8.73 8.24 -5.38
CA MET A 18 9.19 7.58 -6.61
C MET A 18 8.64 6.16 -6.72
N ILE A 19 8.69 5.38 -5.64
CA ILE A 19 8.17 4.00 -5.60
C ILE A 19 6.65 4.01 -5.76
N MET A 20 5.96 4.92 -5.07
CA MET A 20 4.51 5.11 -5.18
C MET A 20 4.09 5.35 -6.65
N LYS A 21 4.78 6.26 -7.35
CA LYS A 21 4.54 6.53 -8.77
C LYS A 21 4.83 5.31 -9.65
N LYS A 22 5.94 4.60 -9.42
CA LYS A 22 6.27 3.36 -10.16
C LYS A 22 5.24 2.25 -9.94
N ALA A 23 4.61 2.22 -8.76
CA ALA A 23 3.58 1.26 -8.43
C ALA A 23 2.20 1.66 -8.98
N GLY A 24 2.06 2.86 -9.56
CA GLY A 24 0.81 3.38 -10.13
C GLY A 24 -0.15 3.95 -9.09
N PHE A 25 0.33 4.40 -7.93
CA PHE A 25 -0.50 5.00 -6.89
C PHE A 25 -0.36 6.52 -6.90
N SER A 26 -1.48 7.23 -6.76
CA SER A 26 -1.57 8.68 -6.60
C SER A 26 -1.77 9.09 -5.13
N ASP A 27 -2.35 8.21 -4.33
CA ASP A 27 -2.67 8.40 -2.92
C ASP A 27 -1.70 7.64 -1.99
N GLU A 28 -1.17 8.33 -0.98
CA GLU A 28 -0.18 7.78 -0.05
C GLU A 28 -0.78 6.73 0.87
N ASP A 29 -1.99 6.97 1.38
CA ASP A 29 -2.69 6.05 2.28
C ASP A 29 -2.97 4.71 1.60
N SER A 30 -3.43 4.76 0.35
CA SER A 30 -3.68 3.58 -0.48
C SER A 30 -2.39 2.80 -0.77
N PHE A 31 -1.29 3.51 -1.03
CA PHE A 31 0.02 2.88 -1.25
C PHE A 31 0.56 2.24 0.02
N VAL A 32 0.47 2.91 1.18
CA VAL A 32 0.87 2.36 2.47
C VAL A 32 0.04 1.12 2.81
N LYS A 33 -1.29 1.17 2.65
CA LYS A 33 -2.18 0.00 2.84
C LYS A 33 -1.77 -1.16 1.93
N TYR A 34 -1.49 -0.89 0.66
CA TYR A 34 -1.01 -1.90 -0.27
C TYR A 34 0.31 -2.54 0.19
N CYS A 35 1.28 -1.73 0.65
CA CYS A 35 2.55 -2.23 1.17
C CYS A 35 2.35 -3.10 2.41
N VAL A 36 1.53 -2.66 3.37
CA VAL A 36 1.23 -3.42 4.59
C VAL A 36 0.58 -4.76 4.27
N LEU A 37 -0.44 -4.77 3.40
CA LEU A 37 -1.12 -6.02 3.02
C LEU A 37 -0.20 -6.96 2.26
N LYS A 38 0.64 -6.43 1.35
CA LYS A 38 1.57 -7.24 0.57
C LYS A 38 2.65 -7.89 1.44
N VAL A 39 3.19 -7.15 2.40
CA VAL A 39 4.18 -7.66 3.36
C VAL A 39 3.52 -8.59 4.38
N GLY A 40 2.30 -8.28 4.83
CA GLY A 40 1.54 -9.05 5.82
C GLY A 40 0.95 -10.36 5.29
N LYS A 41 0.64 -10.46 3.99
CA LYS A 41 -0.02 -11.63 3.38
C LYS A 41 0.61 -12.99 3.73
N PRO A 42 1.94 -13.17 3.75
CA PRO A 42 2.54 -14.46 4.11
C PRO A 42 2.31 -14.87 5.57
N PHE A 43 2.05 -13.89 6.45
CA PHE A 43 1.92 -14.10 7.90
C PHE A 43 0.47 -14.32 8.35
N VAL A 44 -0.52 -14.03 7.50
CA VAL A 44 -1.92 -14.35 7.79
C VAL A 44 -2.25 -15.82 7.50
N PRO A 45 -3.23 -16.41 8.23
CA PRO A 45 -3.66 -17.78 8.02
C PRO A 45 -4.00 -18.06 6.55
N LYS A 46 -3.66 -19.26 6.05
CA LYS A 46 -3.90 -19.65 4.65
C LYS A 46 -5.36 -19.48 4.22
N SER A 47 -6.31 -19.63 5.13
CA SER A 47 -7.74 -19.41 4.88
C SER A 47 -8.10 -17.96 4.54
N GLN A 48 -7.34 -16.98 5.06
CA GLN A 48 -7.57 -15.54 4.88
C GLN A 48 -6.68 -14.93 3.78
N GLN A 49 -5.65 -15.64 3.33
CA GLN A 49 -4.77 -15.18 2.24
C GLN A 49 -5.51 -14.87 0.92
N PRO A 50 -6.58 -15.59 0.52
CA PRO A 50 -7.37 -15.22 -0.65
C PRO A 50 -8.08 -13.87 -0.49
N ASP A 51 -8.55 -13.53 0.70
CA ASP A 51 -9.21 -12.25 0.98
C ASP A 51 -8.21 -11.10 0.90
N VAL A 52 -7.06 -11.26 1.55
CA VAL A 52 -5.96 -10.29 1.47
C VAL A 52 -5.47 -10.12 0.03
N ALA A 53 -5.40 -11.20 -0.76
CA ALA A 53 -5.06 -11.12 -2.18
C ALA A 53 -6.09 -10.32 -2.98
N ARG A 54 -7.38 -10.49 -2.69
CA ARG A 54 -8.48 -9.72 -3.31
C ARG A 54 -8.38 -8.24 -2.96
N GLU A 55 -8.09 -7.91 -1.70
CA GLU A 55 -7.89 -6.52 -1.26
C GLU A 55 -6.70 -5.86 -1.97
N ILE A 56 -5.56 -6.56 -2.08
CA ILE A 56 -4.39 -6.07 -2.82
C ILE A 56 -4.74 -5.78 -4.29
N ALA A 57 -5.50 -6.67 -4.93
CA ALA A 57 -5.92 -6.49 -6.32
C ALA A 57 -6.89 -5.29 -6.48
N ALA A 58 -7.82 -5.13 -5.54
CA ALA A 58 -8.76 -4.01 -5.53
C ALA A 58 -8.03 -2.66 -5.36
N LEU A 59 -7.07 -2.58 -4.44
CA LEU A 59 -6.25 -1.37 -4.23
C LEU A 59 -5.49 -0.98 -5.50
N LYS A 60 -4.88 -1.95 -6.19
CA LYS A 60 -4.22 -1.69 -7.47
C LYS A 60 -5.18 -1.18 -8.54
N LYS A 61 -6.38 -1.75 -8.64
CA LYS A 61 -7.37 -1.36 -9.65
C LYS A 61 -7.91 0.05 -9.43
N CYS A 62 -8.12 0.44 -8.18
CA CYS A 62 -8.55 1.80 -7.83
C CYS A 62 -7.44 2.83 -8.06
N ALA A 63 -6.18 2.44 -7.87
CA ALA A 63 -5.02 3.30 -8.08
C ALA A 63 -4.78 3.66 -9.57
N THR A 64 -5.17 2.78 -10.51
CA THR A 64 -4.91 2.93 -11.95
C THR A 64 -6.04 3.57 -12.76
N LYS A 65 -7.09 4.12 -12.15
CA LYS A 65 -8.13 4.85 -12.90
C LYS A 65 -7.74 6.33 -13.04
N GLU A 66 -6.91 6.62 -14.04
CA GLU A 66 -6.86 7.91 -14.73
C GLU A 66 -7.75 7.86 -15.98
#